data_AF-A0A822H4C3-F1
#
_entry.id   AF-A0A822H4C3-F1
#
_cell.length_a   1.000
_cell.length_b   1.000
_cell.length_c   1.000
_cell.angle_alpha   90.00
_cell.angle_beta   90.00
_cell.angle_gamma   90.00
#
_symmetry.space_group_name_H-M   'P 1'
#
loop_
_entity.id
_entity.type
_entity.pdbx_description
1 polymer ?
#
loop_
_entity_poly.entity_id
_entity_poly.type
_entity_poly.pdbx_seq_one_letter_code
_entity_poly.pdbx_strand_id
1 'polypeptide(L)'
;MCPYVLQFDSSNKTHLDFIVAASNLIAYVYDIPKIVDRHEIIQQPNQNPVVKFQVKATVTNDDDDLKSNTCGGFEGDTVSKIDAILSQLPKVDELLNLKVQPH
;
A
#
# COMPACT_ATOMS: atom_id res chain seq x y z
N MET A 1 -21.27 17.05 -2.79
CA MET A 1 -20.98 16.20 -1.61
C MET A 1 -19.47 16.21 -1.44
N CYS A 2 -18.94 16.76 -0.35
CA CYS A 2 -17.49 16.75 -0.09
C CYS A 2 -17.10 15.40 0.53
N PRO A 3 -16.02 14.75 0.07
CA PRO A 3 -15.55 13.51 0.68
C PRO A 3 -15.11 13.75 2.13
N TYR A 4 -15.45 12.82 3.02
CA TYR A 4 -15.05 12.85 4.43
C TYR A 4 -13.99 11.79 4.70
N VAL A 5 -13.02 12.12 5.55
CA VAL A 5 -11.95 11.20 5.94
C VAL A 5 -12.51 10.07 6.81
N LEU A 6 -12.35 8.83 6.35
CA LEU A 6 -12.80 7.66 7.10
C LEU A 6 -11.78 7.34 8.19
N GLN A 7 -12.22 7.35 9.45
CA GLN A 7 -11.43 6.82 10.57
C GLN A 7 -11.65 5.32 10.67
N PHE A 8 -10.57 4.56 10.81
CA PHE A 8 -10.68 3.12 11.03
C PHE A 8 -11.38 2.83 12.36
N ASP A 9 -12.25 1.84 12.36
CA ASP A 9 -13.03 1.40 13.52
C ASP A 9 -13.13 -0.12 13.46
N SER A 10 -12.57 -0.79 14.48
CA SER A 10 -12.58 -2.25 14.60
C SER A 10 -13.96 -2.81 14.96
N SER A 11 -14.91 -1.99 15.39
CA SER A 11 -16.30 -2.42 15.63
C SER A 11 -17.13 -2.40 14.34
N ASN A 12 -16.67 -1.68 13.31
CA ASN A 12 -17.37 -1.60 12.04
C ASN A 12 -17.07 -2.83 11.18
N LYS A 13 -18.13 -3.59 10.85
CA LYS A 13 -18.03 -4.80 10.04
C LYS A 13 -17.35 -4.57 8.69
N THR A 14 -17.66 -3.47 7.99
CA THR A 14 -17.08 -3.17 6.67
C THR A 14 -15.58 -2.89 6.75
N HIS A 15 -15.14 -2.18 7.79
CA HIS A 15 -13.72 -1.89 8.01
C HIS A 15 -12.93 -3.18 8.27
N LEU A 16 -13.45 -4.04 9.14
CA LEU A 16 -12.83 -5.33 9.41
C LEU A 16 -12.86 -6.26 8.19
N ASP A 17 -13.99 -6.36 7.49
CA ASP A 17 -14.11 -7.25 6.32
C ASP A 17 -13.11 -6.85 5.22
N PHE A 18 -12.84 -5.56 5.03
CA PHE A 18 -11.78 -5.07 4.13
C PHE A 18 -10.38 -5.56 4.57
N ILE A 19 -10.03 -5.38 5.84
CA ILE A 19 -8.72 -5.80 6.37
C ILE A 19 -8.58 -7.33 6.25
N VAL A 20 -9.60 -8.09 6.63
CA VAL A 20 -9.61 -9.56 6.52
C VAL A 20 -9.40 -10.01 5.07
N ALA A 21 -10.12 -9.42 4.12
CA ALA A 21 -9.98 -9.77 2.71
C ALA A 21 -8.59 -9.42 2.16
N ALA A 22 -8.09 -8.21 2.46
CA ALA A 22 -6.77 -7.76 2.03
C ALA A 22 -5.65 -8.62 2.62
N SER A 23 -5.68 -8.89 3.93
CA SER A 23 -4.71 -9.76 4.61
C SER A 23 -4.72 -11.16 4.04
N ASN A 24 -5.90 -11.73 3.76
CA ASN A 24 -5.99 -13.06 3.16
C ASN A 24 -5.48 -13.12 1.73
N LEU A 25 -5.67 -12.05 0.93
CA LEU A 25 -5.12 -11.95 -0.41
C LEU A 25 -3.58 -11.89 -0.36
N ILE A 26 -3.03 -11.05 0.52
CA ILE A 26 -1.58 -10.93 0.71
C ILE A 26 -0.99 -12.25 1.22
N ALA A 27 -1.67 -12.91 2.16
CA ALA A 27 -1.25 -14.21 2.67
C ALA A 27 -1.22 -15.27 1.55
N TYR A 28 -2.20 -15.25 0.63
CA TYR A 28 -2.18 -16.10 -0.56
C TYR A 28 -1.00 -15.78 -1.49
N VAL A 29 -0.74 -14.49 -1.74
CA VAL A 29 0.38 -14.05 -2.60
C VAL A 29 1.72 -14.54 -2.07
N TYR A 30 1.92 -14.54 -0.75
CA TYR A 30 3.18 -14.94 -0.11
C TYR A 30 3.20 -16.37 0.48
N ASP A 31 2.18 -17.19 0.19
CA ASP A 31 2.05 -18.57 0.71
C ASP A 31 2.08 -18.66 2.26
N ILE A 32 1.54 -17.65 2.93
CA ILE A 32 1.42 -17.55 4.38
C ILE A 32 0.06 -18.13 4.81
N PRO A 33 -0.04 -18.82 5.97
CA PRO A 33 -1.32 -19.27 6.49
C PRO A 33 -2.29 -18.09 6.70
N LYS A 34 -3.49 -18.24 6.15
CA LYS A 34 -4.58 -17.27 6.30
C LYS A 34 -5.12 -17.32 7.72
N ILE A 35 -5.22 -16.15 8.36
CA ILE A 35 -5.90 -15.98 9.63
C ILE A 35 -7.33 -15.54 9.32
N VAL A 36 -8.32 -16.34 9.73
CA VAL A 36 -9.75 -16.03 9.55
C VAL A 36 -10.38 -15.56 10.86
N ASP A 37 -9.70 -15.75 12.00
CA ASP A 37 -10.22 -15.34 13.29
C ASP A 37 -10.21 -13.82 13.42
N ARG A 38 -11.42 -13.25 13.55
CA ARG A 38 -11.64 -11.81 13.71
C ARG A 38 -11.04 -11.32 15.02
N HIS A 39 -11.00 -12.14 16.07
CA HIS A 39 -10.44 -11.72 17.36
C HIS A 39 -8.93 -11.47 17.27
N GLU A 40 -8.21 -12.34 16.58
CA GLU A 40 -6.77 -12.20 16.37
C GLU A 40 -6.45 -10.96 15.52
N ILE A 41 -7.25 -10.73 14.46
CA ILE A 41 -7.11 -9.57 13.57
C ILE A 41 -7.45 -8.25 14.27
N ILE A 42 -8.38 -8.22 15.23
CA ILE A 42 -8.70 -7.03 16.03
C ILE A 42 -7.58 -6.72 17.04
N GLN A 43 -6.85 -7.74 17.50
CA GLN A 43 -5.79 -7.57 18.50
C GLN A 43 -4.50 -6.98 17.90
N GLN A 44 -4.17 -7.33 16.66
CA GLN A 44 -3.00 -6.84 15.92
C GLN A 44 -2.91 -5.30 15.74
N PRO A 45 -3.97 -4.58 15.31
CA PRO A 45 -3.90 -3.13 15.08
C PRO A 45 -3.73 -2.32 16.38
N ASN A 46 -4.00 -2.90 17.55
CA ASN A 46 -3.67 -2.24 18.83
C ASN A 46 -2.16 -2.21 19.11
N GLN A 47 -1.38 -3.10 18.48
CA GLN A 47 0.07 -3.21 18.71
C GLN A 47 0.88 -2.32 17.76
N ASN A 48 0.34 -1.93 16.61
CA ASN A 48 1.03 -1.06 15.65
C ASN A 48 0.25 0.25 15.42
N PRO A 49 0.72 1.39 15.94
CA PRO A 49 0.01 2.65 15.78
C PRO A 49 -0.06 3.04 14.31
N VAL A 50 -1.28 3.30 13.81
CA VAL A 50 -1.51 3.81 12.46
C VAL A 50 -0.77 5.15 12.30
N VAL A 51 0.20 5.19 11.39
CA VAL A 51 0.91 6.41 11.05
C VAL A 51 -0.09 7.38 10.43
N LYS A 52 -0.27 8.55 11.06
CA LYS A 52 -1.17 9.57 10.55
C LYS A 52 -0.63 10.12 9.23
N PHE A 53 -1.48 10.10 8.21
CA PHE A 53 -1.16 10.68 6.91
C PHE A 53 -0.82 12.17 7.09
N GLN A 54 0.35 12.59 6.60
CA GLN A 54 0.74 13.99 6.54
C GLN A 54 0.55 14.47 5.09
N VAL A 55 -0.23 15.53 4.90
CA VAL A 55 -0.52 16.06 3.57
C VAL A 55 0.75 16.66 2.98
N LYS A 56 1.31 16.02 1.97
CA LYS A 56 2.40 16.59 1.18
C LYS A 56 1.78 17.54 0.17
N ALA A 57 1.92 18.84 0.40
CA ALA A 57 1.23 19.94 -0.29
C ALA A 57 1.53 20.11 -1.80
N THR A 58 2.06 19.09 -2.49
CA THR A 58 2.43 19.14 -3.92
C THR A 58 1.73 18.08 -4.77
N VAL A 59 0.69 17.42 -4.25
CA VAL A 59 -0.13 16.51 -5.07
C VAL A 59 -1.11 17.37 -5.88
N THR A 60 -0.82 17.53 -7.17
CA THR A 60 -1.80 18.05 -8.14
C THR A 60 -2.79 16.92 -8.43
N ASN A 61 -4.06 17.13 -8.11
CA ASN A 61 -5.11 16.26 -8.60
C ASN A 61 -5.36 16.68 -10.05
N ASP A 62 -5.11 15.78 -10.98
CA ASP A 62 -5.36 16.03 -12.40
C ASP A 62 -6.88 15.92 -12.65
N ASP A 63 -7.61 16.99 -12.34
CA ASP A 63 -9.06 17.09 -12.57
C ASP A 63 -9.40 17.52 -14.02
N ASP A 64 -8.46 17.42 -14.97
CA ASP A 64 -8.63 17.76 -16.39
C ASP A 64 -8.52 16.48 -17.27
N ASP A 65 -9.65 15.92 -17.71
CA ASP A 65 -9.74 14.78 -18.65
C ASP A 65 -9.19 15.06 -20.08
N LEU A 66 -8.45 16.15 -20.28
CA LEU A 66 -7.84 16.46 -21.57
C LEU A 66 -6.58 17.32 -21.46
N LYS A 67 -5.49 16.73 -20.96
CA LYS A 67 -4.15 17.16 -21.37
C LYS A 67 -3.34 15.96 -21.81
N SER A 68 -3.35 15.77 -23.13
CA SER A 68 -2.24 15.27 -23.94
C SER A 68 -1.01 14.88 -23.13
N ASN A 69 -0.79 13.58 -22.98
CA ASN A 69 0.53 13.01 -22.81
C ASN A 69 1.46 13.66 -23.85
N THR A 70 2.33 14.60 -23.44
CA THR A 70 3.71 14.81 -23.93
C THR A 70 4.29 16.15 -23.41
N CYS A 71 5.54 16.04 -22.93
CA CYS A 71 6.63 17.03 -22.77
C CYS A 71 6.50 18.18 -21.74
N GLY A 72 7.12 17.96 -20.57
CA GLY A 72 7.41 19.00 -19.58
C GLY A 72 8.50 18.59 -18.59
N GLY A 73 9.72 18.33 -19.07
CA GLY A 73 11.00 18.38 -18.35
C GLY A 73 11.12 17.68 -16.99
N PHE A 74 11.58 16.42 -16.98
CA PHE A 74 12.08 15.74 -15.77
C PHE A 74 13.28 14.84 -16.10
N GLU A 75 14.29 15.39 -16.78
CA GLU A 75 15.42 14.61 -17.33
C GLU A 75 16.64 14.50 -16.39
N GLY A 76 16.53 14.95 -15.12
CA GLY A 76 17.61 14.82 -14.12
C GLY A 76 17.19 14.11 -12.82
N ASP A 77 16.01 14.44 -12.30
CA ASP A 77 15.55 13.94 -11.00
C ASP A 77 14.92 12.53 -11.09
N THR A 78 14.47 12.11 -12.28
CA THR A 78 13.90 10.77 -12.51
C THR A 78 14.98 9.70 -12.48
N VAL A 79 16.12 9.93 -13.14
CA VAL A 79 17.26 8.98 -13.15
C VAL A 79 17.83 8.82 -11.74
N SER A 80 17.98 9.93 -11.01
CA SER A 80 18.45 9.90 -9.61
C SER A 80 17.52 9.11 -8.68
N LYS A 81 16.19 9.21 -8.87
CA LYS A 81 15.20 8.42 -8.13
C LYS A 81 15.26 6.94 -8.51
N ILE A 82 15.48 6.62 -9.79
CA ILE A 82 15.62 5.25 -10.26
C ILE A 82 16.84 4.59 -9.63
N ASP A 83 18.00 5.24 -9.63
CA ASP A 83 19.22 4.71 -9.00
C ASP A 83 19.05 4.52 -7.49
N ALA A 84 18.38 5.46 -6.82
CA ALA A 84 18.05 5.34 -5.40
C ALA A 84 17.14 4.13 -5.11
N ILE A 85 16.16 3.84 -5.97
CA ILE A 85 15.30 2.65 -5.84
C ILE A 85 16.11 1.38 -6.09
N LEU A 86 16.96 1.35 -7.12
CA LEU A 86 17.81 0.19 -7.42
C LEU A 86 18.76 -0.15 -6.26
N SER A 87 19.27 0.86 -5.56
CA SER A 87 20.14 0.66 -4.38
C SER A 87 19.42 0.08 -3.16
N GLN A 88 18.08 0.17 -3.10
CA GLN A 88 17.26 -0.34 -1.99
C GLN A 88 16.78 -1.78 -2.22
N LEU A 89 16.96 -2.33 -3.42
CA LEU A 89 16.52 -3.68 -3.73
C LEU A 89 17.45 -4.71 -3.04
N PRO A 90 16.89 -5.66 -2.28
CA PRO A 90 17.67 -6.73 -1.70
C PRO A 90 18.25 -7.64 -2.80
N LYS A 91 19.36 -8.30 -2.49
CA LYS A 91 19.99 -9.23 -3.43
C LYS A 91 19.10 -10.46 -3.61
N VAL A 92 19.10 -11.02 -4.82
CA VAL A 92 18.27 -12.19 -5.18
C VAL A 92 18.51 -13.38 -4.24
N ASP A 93 19.73 -13.53 -3.74
CA ASP A 93 20.11 -14.61 -2.80
C ASP A 93 19.38 -14.53 -1.45
N GLU A 94 18.94 -13.35 -1.03
CA GLU A 94 18.16 -13.17 0.20
C GLU A 94 16.67 -13.49 0.01
N LEU A 95 16.21 -13.55 -1.24
CA LEU A 95 14.82 -13.80 -1.62
C LEU A 95 14.54 -15.25 -2.02
N LEU A 96 15.52 -16.16 -1.89
CA LEU A 96 15.41 -17.56 -2.34
C LEU A 96 14.25 -18.34 -1.71
N ASN A 97 13.79 -17.91 -0.52
CA ASN A 97 12.66 -18.52 0.18
C ASN A 97 11.32 -17.80 -0.04
N LEU A 98 11.31 -16.69 -0.80
CA LEU A 98 10.10 -15.92 -1.07
C LEU A 98 9.41 -16.45 -2.32
N LYS A 99 8.29 -17.14 -2.14
CA LYS A 99 7.44 -17.64 -3.23
C LYS A 99 6.25 -16.70 -3.41
N VAL A 100 6.22 -16.00 -4.54
CA VAL A 100 5.11 -15.13 -4.90
C VAL A 100 4.20 -15.85 -5.89
N GLN A 101 2.94 -16.08 -5.53
CA GLN A 101 1.96 -16.68 -6.44
C GLN A 101 1.31 -15.59 -7.30
N PRO A 102 1.42 -15.65 -8.65
CA PRO A 102 0.72 -14.72 -9.52
C PRO A 102 -0.79 -14.98 -9.52
N HIS A 103 -1.59 -13.91 -9.67
CA HIS A 103 -3.05 -13.98 -9.80
C HIS A 103 -3.49 -14.01 -11.26
#